data_AF-A0A538UA39-F1
#
_entry.id   AF-A0A538UA39-F1
#
_cell.length_a   1.000
_cell.length_b   1.000
_cell.length_c   1.000
_cell.angle_alpha   90.00
_cell.angle_beta   90.00
_cell.angle_gamma   90.00
#
_symmetry.space_group_name_H-M   'P 1'
#
loop_
_entity.id
_entity.type
_entity.pdbx_description
1 polymer ?
#
loop_
_entity_poly.entity_id
_entity_poly.type
_entity_poly.pdbx_seq_one_letter_code
_entity_poly.pdbx_strand_id
1 'polypeptide(L)'
;MTRAGGSWIPRTARSPGTVPPSGGSARERRSARLRAAGARRNHDAGSLRRGGSVMDTKNVVQVQIFGHSYTIRGEADQEYILGVAAYVDRKMREITEKLPVASLSKVAILASLNIADELFKERAQRDAQQQALGTRAARLNAVLGELLEERAPR
;
A
#
# COMPACT_ATOMS: atom_id res chain seq x y z
N MET A 1 -17.21 12.66 -15.72
CA MET A 1 -16.39 11.54 -16.26
C MET A 1 -15.14 11.42 -15.39
N THR A 2 -15.00 10.28 -14.70
CA THR A 2 -13.81 9.67 -14.05
C THR A 2 -12.78 10.59 -13.34
N ARG A 3 -12.40 10.36 -12.08
CA ARG A 3 -11.86 9.09 -11.56
C ARG A 3 -11.91 9.04 -10.03
N ALA A 4 -12.15 7.82 -9.55
CA ALA A 4 -12.35 7.44 -8.17
C ALA A 4 -11.20 7.88 -7.23
N GLY A 5 -11.55 8.62 -6.19
CA GLY A 5 -10.74 8.71 -4.97
C GLY A 5 -10.77 7.36 -4.26
N GLY A 6 -9.81 6.50 -4.58
CA GLY A 6 -9.55 5.26 -3.85
C GLY A 6 -9.10 5.60 -2.42
N SER A 7 -10.04 5.59 -1.49
CA SER A 7 -9.83 5.70 -0.06
C SER A 7 -8.93 4.55 0.40
N TRP A 8 -7.63 4.83 0.57
CA TRP A 8 -6.67 3.90 1.15
C TRP A 8 -6.69 4.05 2.67
N ILE A 9 -7.28 3.09 3.38
CA ILE A 9 -7.21 3.00 4.84
C ILE A 9 -6.70 1.60 5.24
N PRO A 10 -5.50 1.50 5.85
CA PRO A 10 -4.96 0.22 6.27
C PRO A 10 -5.71 -0.29 7.51
N ARG A 11 -6.41 -1.43 7.37
CA ARG A 11 -6.90 -2.20 8.52
C ARG A 11 -5.72 -2.95 9.13
N THR A 12 -5.11 -2.36 10.15
CA THR A 12 -4.13 -3.07 10.97
C THR A 12 -4.86 -4.16 11.77
N ALA A 13 -4.60 -5.42 11.46
CA ALA A 13 -5.03 -6.52 12.30
C ALA A 13 -4.05 -6.60 13.49
N ARG A 14 -4.44 -6.03 14.63
CA ARG A 14 -3.74 -6.21 15.90
C ARG A 14 -4.16 -7.57 16.48
N SER A 15 -3.25 -8.54 16.49
CA SER A 15 -3.41 -9.74 17.32
C SER A 15 -2.92 -9.44 18.75
N PRO A 16 -3.69 -9.76 19.81
CA PRO A 16 -3.27 -9.53 21.19
C PRO A 16 -2.33 -10.65 21.65
N GLY A 17 -1.10 -10.30 22.01
CA GLY A 17 -0.18 -11.18 22.72
C GLY A 17 -0.54 -11.22 24.21
N THR A 18 -1.22 -12.28 24.62
CA THR A 18 -1.48 -12.62 26.02
C THR A 18 -0.22 -13.18 26.66
N VAL A 19 0.29 -12.54 27.71
CA VAL A 19 1.32 -13.11 28.59
C VAL A 19 0.65 -14.05 29.61
N PRO A 20 1.03 -15.33 29.71
CA PRO A 20 0.55 -16.20 30.78
C PRO A 20 1.26 -15.87 32.10
N PRO A 21 0.58 -15.92 33.25
CA PRO A 21 1.22 -15.71 34.55
C PRO A 21 2.11 -16.89 34.94
N SER A 22 3.31 -16.58 35.41
CA SER A 22 4.21 -17.50 36.09
C SER A 22 3.76 -17.74 37.53
N GLY A 23 3.44 -18.98 37.89
CA GLY A 23 3.28 -19.40 39.28
C GLY A 23 2.41 -20.65 39.43
N GLY A 24 3.00 -21.75 39.92
CA GLY A 24 2.23 -22.94 40.28
C GLY A 24 3.04 -24.23 40.22
N SER A 25 3.82 -24.48 41.27
CA SER A 25 4.49 -25.74 41.53
C SER A 25 3.51 -26.90 41.70
N ALA A 26 3.95 -28.07 41.22
CA ALA A 26 3.86 -29.38 41.86
C ALA A 26 2.47 -30.00 42.13
N ARG A 27 2.42 -31.27 41.68
CA ARG A 27 1.57 -32.40 42.11
C ARG A 27 0.21 -32.56 41.42
N GLU A 28 -0.03 -33.84 41.12
CA GLU A 28 -1.35 -34.48 40.97
C GLU A 28 -2.08 -34.22 39.64
N ARG A 29 -2.22 -35.20 38.73
CA ARG A 29 -2.91 -36.48 38.95
C ARG A 29 -2.67 -37.46 37.79
N ARG A 30 -2.67 -38.74 38.15
CA ARG A 30 -2.59 -39.92 37.29
C ARG A 30 -3.89 -40.19 36.50
N SER A 31 -3.71 -40.98 35.45
CA SER A 31 -4.49 -42.17 35.05
C SER A 31 -5.59 -42.09 33.98
N ALA A 32 -5.54 -43.15 33.15
CA ALA A 32 -6.60 -43.78 32.33
C ALA A 32 -6.94 -43.08 31.01
N ARG A 33 -7.23 -43.78 29.89
CA ARG A 33 -7.31 -45.21 29.56
C ARG A 33 -7.34 -45.33 28.03
N LEU A 34 -6.87 -46.46 27.53
CA LEU A 34 -7.04 -46.97 26.17
C LEU A 34 -8.53 -47.17 25.79
N ARG A 35 -8.88 -46.91 24.52
CA ARG A 35 -9.97 -47.55 23.73
C ARG A 35 -9.74 -47.21 22.24
N ALA A 36 -9.33 -48.19 21.42
CA ALA A 36 -10.18 -48.97 20.48
C ALA A 36 -10.70 -48.11 19.30
N ALA A 37 -10.15 -48.22 18.08
CA ALA A 37 -10.34 -49.26 17.05
C ALA A 37 -11.61 -49.10 16.19
N GLY A 38 -11.41 -49.06 14.86
CA GLY A 38 -12.42 -49.20 13.78
C GLY A 38 -13.02 -47.88 13.29
N ALA A 39 -13.41 -47.66 12.03
CA ALA A 39 -13.36 -48.46 10.81
C ALA A 39 -13.74 -47.53 9.63
N ARG A 40 -13.08 -47.74 8.48
CA ARG A 40 -13.61 -47.74 7.09
C ARG A 40 -14.69 -46.72 6.68
N ARG A 41 -14.45 -46.01 5.57
CA ARG A 41 -15.18 -46.17 4.29
C ARG A 41 -14.66 -45.20 3.21
N ASN A 42 -14.22 -45.78 2.08
CA ASN A 42 -14.14 -45.15 0.77
C ASN A 42 -15.56 -45.08 0.17
N HIS A 43 -15.92 -43.97 -0.46
CA HIS A 43 -16.88 -43.81 -1.56
C HIS A 43 -16.63 -42.38 -2.10
N ASP A 44 -15.90 -42.19 -3.20
CA ASP A 44 -16.35 -42.27 -4.60
C ASP A 44 -17.17 -41.04 -5.05
N ALA A 45 -17.05 -40.69 -6.34
CA ALA A 45 -17.74 -39.63 -7.09
C ALA A 45 -17.13 -38.22 -7.13
N GLY A 46 -16.19 -38.04 -8.06
CA GLY A 46 -16.41 -37.24 -9.27
C GLY A 46 -16.94 -35.80 -9.17
N SER A 47 -16.09 -34.89 -9.68
CA SER A 47 -16.47 -33.83 -10.63
C SER A 47 -17.48 -32.76 -10.16
N LEU A 48 -16.93 -31.64 -9.68
CA LEU A 48 -17.33 -30.30 -10.14
C LEU A 48 -16.12 -29.36 -10.15
N ARG A 49 -15.35 -29.44 -11.24
CA ARG A 49 -14.46 -28.36 -11.68
C ARG A 49 -15.30 -27.31 -12.39
N ARG A 50 -15.89 -26.35 -11.68
CA ARG A 50 -16.25 -25.03 -12.25
C ARG A 50 -16.66 -24.02 -11.18
N GLY A 51 -15.84 -22.99 -11.03
CA GLY A 51 -16.15 -21.79 -10.27
C GLY A 51 -14.91 -20.90 -10.28
N GLY A 52 -14.69 -20.20 -11.40
CA GLY A 52 -13.54 -19.31 -11.56
C GLY A 52 -13.51 -18.25 -10.47
N SER A 53 -12.43 -18.21 -9.69
CA SER A 53 -12.08 -17.02 -8.92
C SER A 53 -11.44 -16.03 -9.89
N VAL A 54 -12.31 -15.30 -10.60
CA VAL A 54 -11.91 -14.10 -11.31
C VAL A 54 -11.78 -13.01 -10.25
N MET A 55 -10.53 -12.59 -10.04
CA MET A 55 -10.10 -11.32 -9.41
C MET A 55 -10.31 -11.19 -7.89
N ASP A 56 -9.63 -11.99 -7.08
CA ASP A 56 -9.12 -11.47 -5.80
C ASP A 56 -7.63 -11.12 -6.00
N THR A 57 -7.36 -10.08 -6.80
CA THR A 57 -6.01 -9.51 -6.99
C THR A 57 -5.59 -8.71 -5.75
N LYS A 58 -5.85 -9.22 -4.55
CA LYS A 58 -5.37 -8.63 -3.30
C LYS A 58 -4.01 -9.24 -2.99
N ASN A 59 -2.97 -8.52 -3.36
CA ASN A 59 -1.61 -8.86 -2.99
C ASN A 59 -1.42 -8.60 -1.49
N VAL A 60 -0.97 -9.63 -0.77
CA VAL A 60 -0.56 -9.54 0.64
C VAL A 60 0.96 -9.56 0.68
N VAL A 61 1.56 -8.46 1.11
CA VAL A 61 3.01 -8.26 1.10
C VAL A 61 3.47 -7.92 2.51
N GLN A 62 4.49 -8.63 2.98
CA GLN A 62 5.20 -8.24 4.21
C GLN A 62 6.33 -7.28 3.86
N VAL A 63 6.40 -6.17 4.59
CA VAL A 63 7.42 -5.14 4.41
C VAL A 63 8.03 -4.78 5.76
N GLN A 64 9.27 -4.29 5.75
CA GLN A 64 9.93 -3.74 6.92
C GLN A 64 10.13 -2.24 6.73
N ILE A 65 9.62 -1.43 7.66
CA ILE A 65 9.77 0.01 7.66
C ILE A 65 10.30 0.43 9.02
N PHE A 66 11.46 1.06 9.03
CA PHE A 66 12.15 1.56 10.21
C PHE A 66 12.36 0.48 11.28
N GLY A 67 12.74 -0.73 10.85
CA GLY A 67 12.94 -1.89 11.73
C GLY A 67 11.65 -2.63 12.11
N HIS A 68 10.47 -2.06 11.86
CA HIS A 68 9.18 -2.67 12.18
C HIS A 68 8.59 -3.42 10.98
N SER A 69 8.06 -4.62 11.22
CA SER A 69 7.41 -5.43 10.19
C SER A 69 5.92 -5.10 10.07
N TYR A 70 5.45 -4.92 8.83
CA TYR A 70 4.06 -4.62 8.50
C TYR A 70 3.56 -5.57 7.42
N THR A 71 2.30 -6.00 7.53
CA THR A 71 1.62 -6.74 6.46
C THR A 71 0.67 -5.78 5.73
N ILE A 72 0.97 -5.49 4.47
CA ILE A 72 0.17 -4.63 3.61
C ILE A 72 -0.68 -5.51 2.71
N ARG A 73 -1.98 -5.20 2.64
CA ARG A 73 -2.91 -5.82 1.69
C ARG A 73 -3.37 -4.74 0.71
N GLY A 74 -3.18 -4.96 -0.58
CA GLY A 74 -3.54 -3.97 -1.60
C GLY A 74 -3.74 -4.59 -2.98
N GLU A 75 -4.38 -3.82 -3.87
CA GLU A 75 -4.60 -4.20 -5.27
C GLU A 75 -3.38 -3.93 -6.16
N ALA A 76 -2.41 -3.17 -5.63
CA ALA A 76 -1.18 -2.83 -6.34
C ALA A 76 -0.21 -4.03 -6.38
N ASP A 77 0.69 -4.00 -7.37
CA ASP A 77 1.73 -5.00 -7.53
C ASP A 77 2.67 -5.04 -6.33
N GLN A 78 3.19 -6.23 -6.03
CA GLN A 78 4.09 -6.45 -4.91
C GLN A 78 5.35 -5.56 -4.99
N GLU A 79 5.93 -5.43 -6.18
CA GLU A 79 7.12 -4.60 -6.42
C GLU A 79 6.84 -3.12 -6.11
N TYR A 80 5.68 -2.61 -6.50
CA TYR A 80 5.28 -1.25 -6.19
C TYR A 80 5.13 -1.03 -4.67
N ILE A 81 4.48 -1.97 -3.96
CA ILE A 81 4.32 -1.90 -2.50
C ILE A 81 5.68 -1.89 -1.80
N LEU A 82 6.61 -2.75 -2.24
CA LEU A 82 7.98 -2.80 -1.72
C LEU A 82 8.72 -1.48 -1.99
N GLY A 83 8.57 -0.90 -3.19
CA GLY A 83 9.16 0.39 -3.54
C GLY A 83 8.65 1.53 -2.66
N VAL A 84 7.34 1.60 -2.41
CA VAL A 84 6.76 2.60 -1.50
C VAL A 84 7.24 2.39 -0.06
N ALA A 85 7.31 1.16 0.43
CA ALA A 85 7.83 0.88 1.76
C ALA A 85 9.30 1.29 1.92
N ALA A 86 10.14 0.98 0.92
CA ALA A 86 11.54 1.38 0.89
C ALA A 86 11.70 2.92 0.83
N TYR A 87 10.80 3.60 0.12
CA TYR A 87 10.76 5.06 0.08
C TYR A 87 10.51 5.66 1.47
N VAL A 88 9.49 5.15 2.16
CA VAL A 88 9.13 5.61 3.51
C VAL A 88 10.25 5.31 4.50
N ASP A 89 10.84 4.12 4.46
CA ASP A 89 11.98 3.74 5.32
C ASP A 89 13.15 4.73 5.15
N ARG A 90 13.53 5.03 3.91
CA ARG A 90 14.57 6.02 3.61
C ARG A 90 14.23 7.40 4.17
N LYS A 91 13.01 7.88 3.97
CA LYS A 91 12.57 9.18 4.50
C LYS A 91 12.61 9.25 6.02
N MET A 92 12.27 8.16 6.70
CA MET A 92 12.39 8.09 8.17
C MET A 92 13.86 8.11 8.62
N ARG A 93 14.77 7.44 7.90
CA ARG A 93 16.22 7.46 8.18
C ARG A 93 16.84 8.85 7.98
N GLU A 94 16.52 9.52 6.87
CA GLU A 94 16.98 10.90 6.59
C GLU A 94 16.62 11.89 7.73
N ILE A 95 15.46 11.68 8.36
CA ILE A 95 15.03 12.50 9.49
C ILE A 95 15.79 12.14 10.76
N THR A 96 16.08 10.86 11.00
CA THR A 96 16.81 10.43 12.19
C THR A 96 18.28 10.85 12.15
N GLU A 97 18.88 10.96 10.96
CA GLU A 97 20.22 11.53 10.79
C GLU A 97 20.28 12.99 11.26
N LYS A 98 19.21 13.76 11.06
CA LYS A 98 19.11 15.17 11.47
C LYS A 98 18.64 15.34 12.92
N LEU A 99 17.83 14.40 13.41
CA LEU A 99 17.20 14.44 14.74
C LEU A 99 17.32 13.07 15.43
N PRO A 100 18.48 12.74 16.01
CA PRO A 100 18.77 11.38 16.51
C PRO A 100 17.92 10.94 17.71
N VAL A 101 17.42 11.89 18.51
CA VAL A 101 16.71 11.62 19.78
C VAL A 101 15.17 11.72 19.64
N ALA A 102 14.66 11.69 18.41
CA ALA A 102 13.22 11.78 18.17
C ALA A 102 12.52 10.43 18.41
N SER A 103 11.30 10.46 18.97
CA SER A 103 10.48 9.26 19.08
C SER A 103 10.00 8.77 17.70
N LEU A 104 9.78 7.47 17.57
CA LEU A 104 9.29 6.84 16.33
C LEU A 104 8.09 7.59 15.73
N SER A 105 7.10 7.93 16.57
CA SER A 105 5.90 8.64 16.11
C SER A 105 6.23 10.02 15.55
N LYS A 106 7.16 10.76 16.15
CA LYS A 106 7.59 12.07 15.63
C LYS A 106 8.32 11.91 14.30
N VAL A 107 9.21 10.93 14.18
CA VAL A 107 9.92 10.62 12.92
C VAL A 107 8.92 10.28 11.82
N ALA A 108 7.93 9.43 12.09
CA ALA A 108 6.90 9.05 11.12
C ALA A 108 6.02 10.23 10.67
N ILE A 109 5.64 11.11 11.61
CA ILE A 109 4.87 12.32 11.29
C ILE A 109 5.69 13.27 10.41
N LEU A 110 6.95 13.51 10.76
CA LEU A 110 7.85 14.36 9.96
C LEU A 110 8.11 13.78 8.57
N ALA A 111 8.27 12.45 8.46
CA ALA A 111 8.43 11.77 7.17
C ALA A 111 7.18 11.96 6.32
N SER A 112 6.01 11.75 6.91
CA SER A 112 4.72 11.96 6.23
C SER A 112 4.55 13.39 5.74
N LEU A 113 4.95 14.38 6.54
CA LEU A 113 4.88 15.79 6.16
C LEU A 113 5.83 16.11 5.00
N ASN A 114 7.06 15.58 5.02
CA ASN A 114 8.01 15.79 3.94
C ASN A 114 7.54 15.15 2.62
N ILE A 115 7.00 13.93 2.68
CA ILE A 115 6.45 13.25 1.50
C ILE A 115 5.25 14.00 0.93
N ALA A 116 4.36 14.53 1.80
CA ALA A 116 3.22 15.32 1.37
C ALA A 116 3.64 16.65 0.71
N ASP A 117 4.67 17.31 1.26
CA ASP A 117 5.25 18.53 0.67
C ASP A 117 5.84 18.27 -0.73
N GLU A 118 6.60 17.18 -0.90
CA GLU A 118 7.11 16.75 -2.21
C GLU A 118 5.97 16.52 -3.20
N LEU A 119 4.93 15.80 -2.80
CA LEU A 119 3.76 15.55 -3.65
C LEU A 119 3.09 16.86 -4.09
N PHE A 120 2.93 17.82 -3.19
CA PHE A 120 2.29 19.10 -3.50
C PHE A 120 3.16 19.97 -4.40
N LYS A 121 4.49 19.99 -4.20
CA LYS A 121 5.43 20.67 -5.08
C LYS A 121 5.39 20.08 -6.49
N GLU A 122 5.42 18.75 -6.62
CA GLU A 122 5.34 18.07 -7.91
C GLU A 122 4.00 18.34 -8.63
N ARG A 123 2.88 18.39 -7.90
CA ARG A 123 1.58 18.76 -8.48
C ARG A 123 1.56 20.21 -8.96
N ALA A 124 2.03 21.15 -8.14
CA ALA A 124 2.10 22.56 -8.52
C ALA A 124 3.00 22.79 -9.75
N GLN A 125 4.14 22.09 -9.82
CA GLN A 125 5.01 22.14 -11.00
C GLN A 125 4.34 21.57 -12.25
N ARG A 126 3.66 20.43 -12.14
CA ARG A 126 2.90 19.84 -13.25
C ARG A 126 1.82 20.80 -13.74
N ASP A 127 1.06 21.41 -12.84
CA ASP A 127 -0.01 22.36 -13.21
C ASP A 127 0.57 23.59 -13.92
N ALA A 128 1.67 24.14 -13.42
CA ALA A 128 2.38 25.26 -14.05
C ALA A 128 2.90 24.89 -15.46
N GLN A 129 3.45 23.69 -15.63
CA GLN A 129 3.89 23.19 -16.93
C GLN A 129 2.72 23.04 -17.90
N GLN A 130 1.59 22.48 -17.45
CA GLN A 130 0.39 22.33 -18.27
C GLN A 130 -0.17 23.69 -18.71
N GLN A 131 -0.20 24.68 -17.81
CA GLN A 131 -0.61 26.05 -18.16
C GLN A 131 0.34 26.67 -19.19
N ALA A 132 1.66 26.53 -19.01
CA ALA A 132 2.64 27.04 -19.95
C ALA A 132 2.50 26.40 -21.35
N LEU A 133 2.25 25.09 -21.41
CA LEU A 133 1.97 24.39 -22.66
C LEU A 133 0.66 24.87 -23.30
N GLY A 134 -0.39 25.04 -22.51
CA GLY A 134 -1.68 25.57 -22.97
C GLY A 134 -1.55 26.97 -23.57
N THR A 135 -0.85 27.88 -22.89
CA THR A 135 -0.60 29.24 -23.38
C THR A 135 0.22 29.24 -24.68
N ARG A 136 1.24 28.38 -24.78
CA ARG A 136 2.03 28.24 -26.02
C ARG A 136 1.18 27.71 -27.17
N ALA A 137 0.36 26.69 -26.93
CA ALA A 137 -0.55 26.15 -27.93
C ALA A 137 -1.57 27.20 -28.41
N ALA A 138 -2.16 27.96 -27.48
CA ALA A 138 -3.07 29.05 -27.80
C ALA A 138 -2.40 30.14 -28.65
N ARG A 139 -1.16 30.53 -28.31
CA ARG A 139 -0.39 31.50 -29.08
C ARG A 139 -0.07 31.00 -30.49
N LEU A 140 0.32 29.73 -30.63
CA LEU A 140 0.56 29.13 -31.95
C LEU A 140 -0.72 29.15 -32.80
N ASN A 141 -1.86 28.76 -32.21
CA ASN A 141 -3.14 28.79 -32.91
C ASN A 141 -3.54 30.21 -33.34
N ALA A 142 -3.30 31.22 -32.50
CA ALA A 142 -3.59 32.62 -32.83
C ALA A 142 -2.76 33.11 -34.04
N VAL A 143 -1.46 32.86 -34.04
CA VAL A 143 -0.57 33.25 -35.15
C VAL A 143 -0.92 32.51 -36.44
N LEU A 144 -1.25 31.21 -36.35
CA LEU A 144 -1.72 30.45 -37.50
C LEU A 144 -3.04 30.99 -38.05
N GLY A 145 -3.98 31.37 -37.18
CA GLY A 145 -5.25 32.00 -37.59
C GLY A 145 -5.03 33.29 -38.36
N GLU A 146 -4.19 34.18 -37.84
CA GLU A 146 -3.84 35.46 -38.48
C GLU A 146 -3.25 35.25 -39.89
N LEU A 147 -2.30 34.32 -40.03
CA LEU A 147 -1.65 34.04 -41.33
C LEU A 147 -2.59 33.38 -42.35
N LEU A 148 -3.58 32.61 -41.90
CA LEU A 148 -4.57 31.99 -42.79
C LEU A 148 -5.61 33.00 -43.25
N GLU A 149 -6.01 33.95 -42.40
CA GLU A 149 -6.90 35.06 -42.78
C GLU A 149 -6.22 36.02 -43.74
N GLU A 150 -4.93 36.30 -43.57
CA GLU A 150 -4.13 37.16 -44.47
C GLU A 150 -3.93 36.52 -45.87
N ARG A 151 -3.93 35.19 -45.95
CA ARG A 151 -3.69 34.43 -47.18
C ARG A 151 -4.97 34.05 -47.95
N ALA A 152 -6.17 34.33 -47.45
CA ALA A 152 -7.42 34.09 -48.16
C ALA A 152 -7.69 35.23 -49.16
N PRO A 153 -7.45 35.06 -50.49
CA PRO A 153 -7.86 36.04 -51.47
C PRO A 153 -9.38 35.88 -51.71
N ARG A 154 -10.02 36.99 -52.10
CA ARG A 154 -11.44 37.03 -52.51
C ARG A 154 -11.77 36.05 -53.64
#